data_AF-A0A845LCS7-F1
#
_entry.id   AF-A0A845LCS7-F1
#
_cell.length_a   1.000
_cell.length_b   1.000
_cell.length_c   1.000
_cell.angle_alpha   90.00
_cell.angle_beta   90.00
_cell.angle_gamma   90.00
#
_symmetry.space_group_name_H-M   'P 1'
#
loop_
_entity.id
_entity.type
_entity.pdbx_description
1 polymer ?
#
loop_
_entity_poly.entity_id
_entity_poly.type
_entity_poly.pdbx_seq_one_letter_code
_entity_poly.pdbx_strand_id
1 'polypeptide(L)'
;MAENMYPGGVRIDPLPATAGQEVCILYSGLLANSGADKVYLHVGYGDSENWKKVDDVSMDKTGYGWVKVLPAHDLGAMHFCFHDSINNWDNNNGVNWTIQVHNG
;
A
#
# COMPACT_ATOMS: atom_id res chain seq x y z
N MET A 1 -1.95 12.61 17.31
CA MET A 1 -1.29 12.68 15.98
C MET A 1 -0.78 11.29 15.61
N ALA A 2 -1.67 10.31 15.51
CA ALA A 2 -1.39 8.92 15.09
C ALA A 2 -2.50 8.46 14.12
N GLU A 3 -3.07 9.42 13.41
CA GLU A 3 -4.15 9.20 12.48
C GLU A 3 -3.46 8.64 11.23
N ASN A 4 -3.90 7.47 10.76
CA ASN A 4 -3.42 6.77 9.56
C ASN A 4 -2.26 5.76 9.73
N MET A 5 -2.03 5.23 10.93
CA MET A 5 -1.09 4.10 11.13
C MET A 5 -1.85 2.76 11.15
N TYR A 6 -1.42 1.84 10.31
CA TYR A 6 -1.95 0.48 10.17
C TYR A 6 -0.97 -0.55 10.76
N PRO A 7 -1.47 -1.72 11.19
CA PRO A 7 -0.61 -2.84 11.60
C PRO A 7 0.42 -3.20 10.52
N GLY A 8 1.56 -3.77 10.93
CA GLY A 8 2.61 -4.18 10.00
C GLY A 8 3.47 -3.02 9.46
N GLY A 9 3.49 -1.87 10.13
CA GLY A 9 4.37 -0.76 9.75
C GLY A 9 3.90 0.01 8.51
N VAL A 10 2.59 0.00 8.24
CA VAL A 10 2.00 0.74 7.12
C VAL A 10 1.46 2.09 7.61
N ARG A 11 1.71 3.14 6.84
CA ARG A 11 1.11 4.46 7.03
C ARG A 11 0.61 5.00 5.71
N ILE A 12 -0.50 5.72 5.74
CA ILE A 12 -1.15 6.26 4.55
C ILE A 12 -1.47 7.74 4.77
N ASP A 13 -1.26 8.60 3.79
CA ASP A 13 -1.62 10.01 3.91
C ASP A 13 -1.92 10.63 2.54
N PRO A 14 -3.02 11.38 2.35
CA PRO A 14 -4.05 11.70 3.33
C PRO A 14 -5.07 10.57 3.51
N LEU A 15 -5.82 10.62 4.63
CA LEU A 15 -7.09 9.93 4.79
C LEU A 15 -8.17 10.91 5.31
N PRO A 16 -9.44 10.81 4.86
CA PRO A 16 -9.95 9.87 3.86
C PRO A 16 -9.34 10.10 2.47
N ALA A 17 -9.06 9.02 1.74
CA ALA A 17 -8.55 9.11 0.38
C ALA A 17 -9.66 9.55 -0.57
N THR A 18 -9.39 10.52 -1.44
CA THR A 18 -10.33 10.98 -2.47
C THR A 18 -9.85 10.57 -3.85
N ALA A 19 -10.78 10.12 -4.70
CA ALA A 19 -10.45 9.73 -6.07
C ALA A 19 -9.79 10.91 -6.82
N GLY A 20 -8.71 10.61 -7.55
CA GLY A 20 -7.90 11.59 -8.27
C GLY A 20 -6.90 12.36 -7.41
N GLN A 21 -6.92 12.23 -6.07
CA GLN A 21 -5.87 12.75 -5.21
C GLN A 21 -4.72 11.75 -5.07
N GLU A 22 -3.52 12.28 -4.85
CA GLU A 22 -2.36 11.46 -4.52
C GLU A 22 -2.45 10.96 -3.07
N VAL A 23 -2.17 9.68 -2.88
CA VAL A 23 -1.96 9.05 -1.59
C VAL A 23 -0.50 8.61 -1.47
N CYS A 24 0.09 8.92 -0.33
CA CYS A 24 1.41 8.47 0.09
C CYS A 24 1.24 7.22 0.95
N ILE A 25 1.86 6.11 0.53
CA ILE A 25 1.96 4.88 1.29
C ILE A 25 3.40 4.72 1.74
N LEU A 26 3.60 4.66 3.06
CA LEU A 26 4.87 4.35 3.70
C LEU A 26 4.81 2.96 4.33
N TYR A 27 5.83 2.16 4.08
CA TYR A 27 5.95 0.78 4.53
C TYR A 27 7.29 0.55 5.24
N SER A 28 7.21 0.22 6.52
CA SER A 28 8.35 -0.16 7.38
C SER A 28 8.13 -1.53 8.05
N GLY A 29 7.47 -2.44 7.31
CA GLY A 29 7.04 -3.75 7.79
C GLY A 29 8.05 -4.88 7.61
N LEU A 30 7.54 -6.10 7.46
CA LEU A 30 8.33 -7.34 7.44
C LEU A 30 9.50 -7.29 6.44
N LEU A 31 9.23 -7.02 5.16
CA LEU A 31 10.26 -7.05 4.11
C LEU A 31 11.31 -5.95 4.32
N ALA A 32 10.88 -4.78 4.82
CA ALA A 32 11.78 -3.69 5.15
C ALA A 32 12.76 -4.09 6.27
N ASN A 33 12.24 -4.76 7.31
CA ASN A 33 13.02 -5.21 8.46
C ASN A 33 13.87 -6.46 8.16
N SER A 34 13.49 -7.24 7.15
CA SER A 34 14.24 -8.41 6.66
C SER A 34 15.37 -8.04 5.68
N GLY A 35 15.57 -6.75 5.39
CA GLY A 35 16.68 -6.29 4.55
C GLY A 35 16.45 -6.42 3.05
N ALA A 36 15.19 -6.38 2.59
CA ALA A 36 14.87 -6.38 1.16
C ALA A 36 15.70 -5.31 0.40
N ASP A 37 16.20 -5.69 -0.77
CA ASP A 37 16.96 -4.83 -1.67
C ASP A 37 16.05 -3.87 -2.44
N LYS A 38 14.82 -4.33 -2.74
CA LYS A 38 13.74 -3.58 -3.37
C LYS A 38 12.38 -4.07 -2.87
N VAL A 39 11.45 -3.15 -2.70
CA VAL A 39 10.05 -3.46 -2.36
C VAL A 39 9.14 -2.87 -3.43
N TYR A 40 8.11 -3.64 -3.78
CA TYR A 40 7.04 -3.27 -4.68
C TYR A 40 5.73 -3.22 -3.89
N LEU A 41 4.91 -2.24 -4.23
CA LEU A 41 3.53 -2.14 -3.78
C LEU A 41 2.67 -2.86 -4.82
N HIS A 42 2.03 -3.96 -4.41
CA HIS A 42 1.01 -4.65 -5.16
C HIS A 42 -0.34 -4.05 -4.80
N VAL A 43 -1.02 -3.40 -5.75
CA VAL A 43 -2.24 -2.64 -5.48
C VAL A 43 -3.32 -2.99 -6.50
N GLY A 44 -4.58 -2.99 -6.05
CA GLY A 44 -5.75 -3.17 -6.91
C GLY A 44 -7.01 -2.61 -6.27
N TYR A 45 -8.12 -2.69 -7.00
CA TYR A 45 -9.41 -2.13 -6.61
C TYR A 45 -10.53 -3.18 -6.72
N GLY A 46 -11.67 -2.92 -6.08
CA GLY A 46 -12.86 -3.77 -6.19
C GLY A 46 -13.08 -4.63 -4.95
N ASP A 47 -13.46 -5.90 -5.14
CA ASP A 47 -13.76 -6.81 -4.04
C ASP A 47 -12.48 -7.47 -3.51
N SER A 48 -12.43 -7.79 -2.21
CA SER A 48 -11.24 -8.35 -1.57
C SER A 48 -10.79 -9.70 -2.13
N GLU A 49 -11.70 -10.46 -2.72
CA GLU A 49 -11.42 -11.75 -3.36
C GLU A 49 -11.09 -11.64 -4.86
N ASN A 50 -11.45 -10.53 -5.50
CA ASN A 50 -11.36 -10.35 -6.94
C ASN A 50 -10.87 -8.94 -7.27
N TRP A 51 -9.58 -8.70 -7.05
CA TRP A 51 -8.97 -7.42 -7.34
C TRP A 51 -8.96 -7.16 -8.85
N LYS A 52 -9.25 -5.92 -9.21
CA LYS A 52 -9.24 -5.40 -10.58
C LYS A 52 -8.18 -4.33 -10.69
N LYS A 53 -7.71 -4.10 -11.93
CA LYS A 53 -6.65 -3.12 -12.24
C LYS A 53 -5.44 -3.30 -11.32
N VAL A 54 -5.03 -4.55 -11.15
CA VAL A 54 -3.89 -4.92 -10.32
C VAL A 54 -2.62 -4.41 -10.99
N ASP A 55 -1.76 -3.78 -10.21
CA ASP A 55 -0.48 -3.28 -10.66
C ASP A 55 0.60 -3.45 -9.57
N ASP A 56 1.84 -3.62 -10.02
CA ASP A 56 3.02 -3.76 -9.17
C ASP A 56 3.94 -2.56 -9.40
N VAL A 57 3.96 -1.64 -8.44
CA VAL A 57 4.72 -0.40 -8.55
C VAL A 57 5.91 -0.39 -7.62
N SER A 58 7.10 -0.09 -8.15
CA SER A 58 8.31 -0.01 -7.32
C SER A 58 8.22 1.15 -6.32
N MET A 59 8.58 0.87 -5.07
CA MET A 59 8.67 1.86 -4.01
C MET A 59 10.09 2.42 -3.90
N ASP A 60 10.19 3.64 -3.38
CA ASP A 60 11.46 4.33 -3.14
C ASP A 60 11.93 4.09 -1.70
N LYS A 61 13.20 3.71 -1.54
CA LYS A 61 13.81 3.48 -0.22
C LYS A 61 14.15 4.82 0.45
N THR A 62 13.75 4.98 1.70
CA THR A 62 14.04 6.16 2.52
C THR A 62 14.63 5.76 3.87
N GLY A 63 15.04 6.74 4.69
CA GLY A 63 15.49 6.49 6.07
C GLY A 63 14.40 5.98 7.02
N TYR A 64 13.13 6.06 6.62
CA TYR A 64 11.98 5.66 7.44
C TYR A 64 11.27 4.40 6.93
N GLY A 65 11.72 3.82 5.82
CA GLY A 65 11.07 2.70 5.14
C GLY A 65 10.93 2.95 3.64
N TRP A 66 10.01 2.22 3.02
CA TRP A 66 9.70 2.30 1.60
C TRP A 66 8.50 3.20 1.36
N VAL A 67 8.59 4.09 0.39
CA VAL A 67 7.53 5.09 0.13
C VAL A 67 7.07 4.99 -1.32
N LYS A 68 5.77 5.11 -1.52
CA LYS A 68 5.19 5.35 -2.85
C LYS A 68 4.09 6.39 -2.77
N VAL A 69 4.14 7.35 -3.70
CA VAL A 69 3.04 8.27 -3.96
C VAL A 69 2.37 7.82 -5.25
N LEU A 70 1.05 7.66 -5.22
CA LEU A 70 0.24 7.29 -6.38
C LEU A 70 -1.15 7.92 -6.27
N PRO A 71 -1.81 8.25 -7.40
CA PRO A 71 -3.20 8.69 -7.37
C PRO A 71 -4.14 7.54 -6.98
N ALA A 72 -5.10 7.82 -6.11
CA ALA A 72 -6.23 6.92 -5.86
C ALA A 72 -7.15 6.95 -7.09
N HIS A 73 -7.06 5.94 -7.94
CA HIS A 73 -7.65 5.97 -9.28
C HIS A 73 -9.17 5.73 -9.29
N ASP A 74 -9.66 4.79 -8.49
CA ASP A 74 -11.07 4.39 -8.48
C ASP A 74 -11.70 4.59 -7.11
N LEU A 75 -13.02 4.83 -7.12
CA LEU A 75 -13.86 4.86 -5.93
C LEU A 75 -14.03 3.46 -5.32
N GLY A 76 -14.26 3.42 -4.02
CA GLY A 76 -14.53 2.18 -3.29
C GLY A 76 -13.28 1.62 -2.62
N ALA A 77 -13.18 0.29 -2.52
CA ALA A 77 -12.08 -0.36 -1.82
C ALA A 77 -10.82 -0.42 -2.71
N MET A 78 -9.74 0.16 -2.21
CA MET A 78 -8.38 -0.03 -2.71
C MET A 78 -7.67 -1.01 -1.78
N HIS A 79 -7.25 -2.14 -2.34
CA HIS A 79 -6.53 -3.18 -1.62
C HIS A 79 -5.05 -3.17 -2.02
N PHE A 80 -4.16 -3.44 -1.08
CA PHE A 80 -2.75 -3.54 -1.38
C PHE A 80 -1.97 -4.42 -0.41
N CYS A 81 -0.82 -4.87 -0.88
CA CYS A 81 0.20 -5.59 -0.11
C CYS A 81 1.58 -5.32 -0.72
N PHE A 82 2.61 -5.98 -0.19
CA PHE A 82 3.99 -5.73 -0.59
C PHE A 82 4.69 -7.03 -0.98
N HIS A 83 5.58 -6.94 -1.95
CA HIS A 83 6.51 -8.02 -2.25
C HIS A 83 7.92 -7.46 -2.52
N ASP A 84 8.94 -8.30 -2.32
CA ASP A 84 10.32 -7.94 -2.65
C ASP A 84 10.73 -8.42 -4.06
N SER A 85 11.99 -8.19 -4.43
CA SER A 85 12.55 -8.56 -5.73
C SER A 85 12.65 -10.08 -5.98
N ILE A 86 12.56 -10.89 -4.92
CA ILE A 86 12.70 -12.35 -4.97
C ILE A 86 11.39 -13.07 -4.61
N ASN A 87 10.26 -12.37 -4.68
CA ASN A 87 8.90 -12.88 -4.46
C ASN A 87 8.58 -13.34 -3.03
N ASN A 88 9.20 -12.74 -2.01
CA ASN A 88 8.64 -12.81 -0.66
C ASN A 88 7.52 -11.79 -0.53
N TRP A 89 6.43 -12.20 0.12
CA TRP A 89 5.24 -11.38 0.29
C TRP A 89 5.03 -10.97 1.74
N ASP A 90 4.65 -9.72 1.93
CA ASP A 90 3.97 -9.26 3.13
C ASP A 90 2.56 -8.85 2.72
N ASN A 91 1.64 -9.79 2.87
CA ASN A 91 0.22 -9.63 2.59
C ASN A 91 -0.61 -9.64 3.87
N ASN A 92 -0.01 -9.28 5.01
CA ASN A 92 -0.66 -9.27 6.32
C ASN A 92 -1.37 -10.60 6.63
N ASN A 93 -0.67 -11.72 6.43
CA ASN A 93 -1.21 -13.08 6.59
C ASN A 93 -2.47 -13.37 5.73
N GLY A 94 -2.48 -12.86 4.49
CA GLY A 94 -3.58 -13.05 3.54
C GLY A 94 -4.75 -12.08 3.69
N VAL A 95 -4.72 -11.19 4.69
CA VAL A 95 -5.77 -10.17 4.88
C VAL A 95 -5.58 -8.98 3.94
N ASN A 96 -4.33 -8.68 3.57
CA ASN A 96 -3.91 -7.46 2.89
C ASN A 96 -4.23 -6.19 3.71
N TRP A 97 -3.93 -5.02 3.17
CA TRP A 97 -4.44 -3.75 3.66
C TRP A 97 -5.49 -3.21 2.71
N THR A 98 -6.45 -2.48 3.25
CA THR A 98 -7.56 -1.91 2.49
C THR A 98 -7.87 -0.51 2.98
N ILE A 99 -8.06 0.43 2.05
CA ILE A 99 -8.63 1.75 2.33
C ILE A 99 -9.86 2.00 1.46
N GLN A 100 -10.71 2.91 1.92
CA GLN A 100 -11.84 3.41 1.13
C GLN A 100 -11.45 4.71 0.44
N VAL A 101 -11.72 4.76 -0.86
CA VAL A 101 -11.56 5.93 -1.71
C VAL A 101 -12.93 6.54 -1.95
N HIS A 102 -13.07 7.81 -1.60
CA HIS A 102 -14.31 8.57 -1.63
C HIS A 102 -14.34 9.58 -2.80
N ASN A 103 -15.51 10.13 -3.07
CA ASN A 103 -15.72 11.07 -4.18
C ASN A 103 -15.49 12.56 -3.81
N GLY A 104 -14.94 12.82 -2.62
CA GLY A 104 -14.77 14.18 -2.08
C GLY A 104 -16.04 14.77 -1.48
#